data_AF-A0AAN1JLE0-F1
#
_entry.id   AF-A0AAN1JLE0-F1
#
_cell.length_a   1.000
_cell.length_b   1.000
_cell.length_c   1.000
_cell.angle_alpha   90.00
_cell.angle_beta   90.00
_cell.angle_gamma   90.00
#
_symmetry.space_group_name_H-M   'P 1'
#
loop_
_entity.id
_entity.type
_entity.pdbx_description
1 polymer ?
#
loop_
_entity_poly.entity_id
_entity_poly.type
_entity_poly.pdbx_seq_one_letter_code
_entity_poly.pdbx_strand_id
1 'polypeptide(L)'
;MEMDMAASIDGTLFKEIMAEMREHTHKRLTNLPAAGESEEENHLGDYVPSQRLHEGYSRLRSVPLTVSNDDQLDDAIQQIKATGNSGARTAANNSQSGITNALNTYRGDRDDDEFRSKMESISNRAQDDFRKAIDATYDKAQQVAQSLSPSQQNAVISLLVNLESALQAIWNNIFSLIKDAVRDIGKYIQGAPSNIDDLFAKIAAYIKSVF
;
A
#
# COMPACT_ATOMS: atom_id res chain seq x y z
N MET A 1 -34.43 -15.38 -26.28
CA MET A 1 -33.13 -16.08 -26.16
C MET A 1 -32.13 -15.00 -25.79
N GLU A 2 -32.06 -14.73 -24.48
CA GLU A 2 -31.16 -13.71 -23.92
C GLU A 2 -29.73 -14.19 -24.06
N MET A 3 -28.92 -13.42 -24.79
CA MET A 3 -27.47 -13.56 -24.72
C MET A 3 -27.02 -12.92 -23.42
N ASP A 4 -26.71 -13.77 -22.44
CA ASP A 4 -25.94 -13.42 -21.27
C ASP A 4 -24.51 -13.08 -21.72
N MET A 5 -24.32 -11.84 -22.20
CA MET A 5 -23.00 -11.29 -22.48
C MET A 5 -22.34 -11.03 -21.14
N ALA A 6 -21.70 -12.06 -20.57
CA ALA A 6 -20.70 -11.89 -19.55
C ALA A 6 -19.73 -10.81 -20.04
N ALA A 7 -19.78 -9.63 -19.44
CA ALA A 7 -19.00 -8.47 -19.84
C ALA A 7 -17.52 -8.78 -19.65
N SER A 8 -16.88 -9.32 -20.68
CA SER A 8 -15.43 -9.50 -20.70
C SER A 8 -14.82 -8.11 -20.67
N ILE A 9 -13.95 -7.86 -19.69
CA ILE A 9 -13.11 -6.67 -19.70
C ILE A 9 -12.21 -6.80 -20.93
N ASP A 10 -12.46 -5.99 -21.96
CA ASP A 10 -11.52 -5.91 -23.07
C ASP A 10 -10.22 -5.21 -22.60
N GLY A 11 -9.15 -5.33 -23.38
CA GLY A 11 -7.85 -4.78 -22.98
C GLY A 11 -7.84 -3.25 -22.79
N THR A 12 -8.83 -2.52 -23.31
CA THR A 12 -8.99 -1.08 -23.10
C THR A 12 -9.59 -0.82 -21.72
N LEU A 13 -10.67 -1.51 -21.38
CA LEU A 13 -11.33 -1.40 -20.08
C LEU A 13 -10.39 -1.82 -18.93
N PHE A 14 -9.53 -2.81 -19.14
CA PHE A 14 -8.51 -3.21 -18.16
C PHE A 14 -7.55 -2.07 -17.83
N LYS A 15 -7.02 -1.39 -18.86
CA LYS A 15 -6.06 -0.29 -18.67
C LYS A 15 -6.68 0.91 -17.95
N GLU A 16 -7.93 1.22 -18.28
CA GLU A 16 -8.67 2.31 -17.64
C GLU A 16 -8.95 2.01 -16.16
N ILE A 17 -9.40 0.80 -15.84
CA ILE A 17 -9.58 0.37 -14.44
C ILE A 17 -8.24 0.45 -13.70
N MET A 18 -7.16 -0.08 -14.28
CA MET A 18 -5.83 -0.03 -13.68
C MET A 18 -5.36 1.42 -13.40
N ALA A 19 -5.64 2.36 -14.30
CA ALA A 19 -5.30 3.76 -14.09
C ALA A 19 -6.13 4.39 -12.96
N GLU A 20 -7.44 4.14 -12.93
CA GLU A 20 -8.33 4.65 -11.88
C GLU A 20 -7.99 4.06 -10.50
N MET A 21 -7.67 2.76 -10.43
CA MET A 21 -7.24 2.12 -9.18
C MET A 21 -5.92 2.71 -8.69
N ARG A 22 -4.93 2.88 -9.59
CA ARG A 22 -3.63 3.48 -9.23
C ARG A 22 -3.78 4.88 -8.67
N GLU A 23 -4.61 5.70 -9.30
CA GLU A 23 -4.94 7.04 -8.83
C GLU A 23 -5.64 6.99 -7.46
N HIS A 24 -6.58 6.06 -7.27
CA HIS A 24 -7.25 5.83 -5.99
C HIS A 24 -6.26 5.48 -4.88
N THR A 25 -5.34 4.56 -5.14
CA THR A 25 -4.31 4.18 -4.16
C THR A 25 -3.41 5.36 -3.79
N HIS A 26 -2.99 6.15 -4.79
CA HIS A 26 -2.17 7.35 -4.55
C HIS A 26 -2.88 8.38 -3.68
N LYS A 27 -4.16 8.63 -3.91
CA LYS A 27 -4.96 9.55 -3.06
C LYS A 27 -5.11 9.05 -1.63
N ARG A 28 -5.18 7.72 -1.43
CA ARG A 28 -5.21 7.13 -0.08
C ARG A 28 -3.89 7.24 0.67
N LEU A 29 -2.75 7.31 -0.03
CA LEU A 29 -1.47 7.60 0.60
C LEU A 29 -1.38 9.05 1.11
N THR A 30 -2.06 10.01 0.48
CA THR A 30 -2.02 11.43 0.84
C THR A 30 -3.08 11.84 1.86
N ASN A 31 -4.24 11.17 1.87
CA ASN A 31 -5.36 11.50 2.74
C ASN A 31 -5.35 10.63 4.02
N LEU A 32 -4.38 10.88 4.89
CA LEU A 32 -4.30 10.22 6.20
C LEU A 32 -5.14 10.98 7.24
N PRO A 33 -5.86 10.29 8.13
CA PRO A 33 -6.68 10.95 9.14
C PRO A 33 -5.85 11.83 10.09
N ALA A 34 -6.47 12.94 10.52
CA ALA A 34 -5.87 13.86 11.47
C ALA A 34 -5.68 13.20 12.85
N ALA A 35 -4.70 13.68 13.64
CA ALA A 35 -4.50 13.15 14.99
C ALA A 35 -5.66 13.61 15.90
N GLY A 36 -6.54 12.68 16.30
CA GLY A 36 -7.59 12.94 17.30
C GLY A 36 -9.01 12.60 16.88
N GLU A 37 -9.23 12.15 15.65
CA GLU A 37 -10.55 11.63 15.24
C GLU A 37 -10.77 10.25 15.86
N SER A 38 -11.94 10.09 16.51
CA SER A 38 -12.36 8.82 17.12
C SER A 38 -12.41 7.72 16.06
N GLU A 39 -12.21 6.45 16.43
CA GLU A 39 -12.34 5.30 15.49
C GLU A 39 -13.70 5.29 14.74
N GLU A 40 -14.73 5.95 15.29
CA GLU A 40 -16.06 6.13 14.67
C GLU A 40 -16.14 7.27 13.64
N GLU A 41 -15.29 8.31 13.73
CA GLU A 41 -15.14 9.39 12.72
C GLU A 41 -13.96 9.15 11.76
N ASN A 42 -13.15 8.12 12.03
CA ASN A 42 -11.98 7.73 11.25
C ASN A 42 -12.43 7.04 9.96
N HIS A 43 -12.85 7.83 8.97
CA HIS A 43 -13.06 7.32 7.63
C HIS A 43 -11.70 7.15 6.93
N LEU A 44 -10.95 6.14 7.38
CA LEU A 44 -9.76 5.62 6.73
C LEU A 44 -10.07 5.28 5.26
N GLY A 45 -9.88 6.22 4.34
CA GLY A 45 -10.18 6.01 2.92
C GLY A 45 -11.43 6.73 2.38
N ASP A 46 -11.74 7.93 2.88
CA ASP A 46 -12.79 8.83 2.33
C ASP A 46 -12.64 9.23 0.85
N TYR A 47 -11.58 8.78 0.17
CA TYR A 47 -11.60 8.80 -1.28
C TYR A 47 -12.55 7.70 -1.79
N VAL A 48 -13.81 8.09 -1.94
CA VAL A 48 -14.84 7.30 -2.63
C VAL A 48 -14.33 7.07 -4.06
N PRO A 49 -14.12 5.80 -4.49
CA PRO A 49 -13.75 5.51 -5.86
C PRO A 49 -14.79 6.10 -6.82
N SER A 50 -14.38 6.40 -8.06
CA SER A 50 -15.34 6.85 -9.08
C SER A 50 -16.53 5.86 -9.14
N GLN A 51 -17.74 6.32 -9.45
CA GLN A 51 -18.90 5.43 -9.57
C GLN A 51 -18.59 4.28 -10.55
N ARG A 52 -17.85 4.58 -11.62
CA ARG A 52 -17.34 3.61 -12.60
C ARG A 52 -16.42 2.56 -11.97
N LEU A 53 -15.47 2.98 -11.13
CA LEU A 53 -14.56 2.06 -10.44
C LEU A 53 -15.30 1.24 -9.37
N HIS A 54 -16.28 1.82 -8.68
CA HIS A 54 -17.13 1.11 -7.72
C HIS A 54 -17.99 0.03 -8.40
N GLU A 55 -18.61 0.37 -9.55
CA GLU A 55 -19.33 -0.59 -10.38
C GLU A 55 -18.38 -1.66 -10.95
N GLY A 56 -17.17 -1.27 -11.37
CA GLY A 56 -16.12 -2.17 -11.81
C GLY A 56 -15.72 -3.18 -10.73
N TYR A 57 -15.40 -2.71 -9.51
CA TYR A 57 -15.09 -3.56 -8.36
C TYR A 57 -16.24 -4.49 -8.00
N SER A 58 -17.49 -4.02 -8.04
CA SER A 58 -18.67 -4.82 -7.74
C SER A 58 -18.87 -5.95 -8.75
N ARG A 59 -18.71 -5.66 -10.05
CA ARG A 59 -18.77 -6.66 -11.13
C ARG A 59 -17.62 -7.67 -11.04
N LEU A 60 -16.43 -7.23 -10.66
CA LEU A 60 -15.24 -8.06 -10.55
C LEU A 60 -15.26 -9.00 -9.33
N ARG A 61 -15.82 -8.55 -8.20
CA ARG A 61 -16.03 -9.39 -7.01
C ARG A 61 -17.05 -10.51 -7.25
N SER A 62 -17.96 -10.35 -8.20
CA SER A 62 -18.93 -11.39 -8.58
C SER A 62 -18.38 -12.46 -9.53
N VAL A 63 -17.16 -12.30 -10.05
CA VAL A 63 -16.50 -13.33 -10.86
C VAL A 63 -15.68 -14.21 -9.92
N PRO A 64 -16.02 -15.51 -9.75
CA PRO A 64 -15.18 -16.41 -8.98
C PRO A 64 -13.77 -16.39 -9.57
N LEU A 65 -12.75 -16.25 -8.72
CA LEU A 65 -11.37 -16.52 -9.10
C LEU A 65 -11.37 -17.92 -9.70
N THR A 66 -11.26 -18.00 -11.02
CA THR A 66 -11.12 -19.29 -11.68
C THR A 66 -9.78 -19.79 -11.18
N VAL A 67 -9.79 -20.89 -10.41
CA VAL A 67 -8.57 -21.61 -10.07
C VAL A 67 -8.04 -22.09 -11.41
N SER A 68 -7.12 -21.31 -11.95
CA SER A 68 -6.57 -21.59 -13.25
C SER A 68 -5.47 -22.61 -13.01
N ASN A 69 -5.57 -23.79 -13.60
CA ASN A 69 -4.40 -24.65 -13.80
C ASN A 69 -3.52 -24.05 -14.92
N ASP A 70 -3.30 -22.73 -14.87
CA ASP A 70 -2.66 -21.97 -15.93
C ASP A 70 -1.40 -21.31 -15.36
N ASP A 71 -0.28 -21.95 -15.69
CA ASP A 71 1.05 -21.52 -15.31
C ASP A 71 1.29 -20.03 -15.62
N GLN A 72 0.63 -19.47 -16.65
CA GLN A 72 0.80 -18.06 -17.01
C GLN A 72 0.14 -17.10 -16.01
N LEU A 73 -1.03 -17.44 -15.46
CA LEU A 73 -1.68 -16.62 -14.43
C LEU A 73 -0.90 -16.70 -13.12
N ASP A 74 -0.48 -17.90 -12.73
CA ASP A 74 0.29 -18.10 -11.50
C ASP A 74 1.63 -17.36 -11.56
N ASP A 75 2.35 -17.46 -12.68
CA ASP A 75 3.59 -16.71 -12.91
C ASP A 75 3.35 -15.20 -12.87
N ALA A 76 2.26 -14.72 -13.45
CA ALA A 76 1.89 -13.30 -13.42
C ALA A 76 1.63 -12.82 -11.97
N ILE A 77 0.84 -13.57 -11.20
CA ILE A 77 0.54 -13.28 -9.79
C ILE A 77 1.84 -13.24 -8.97
N GLN A 78 2.73 -14.21 -9.14
CA GLN A 78 4.00 -14.27 -8.41
C GLN A 78 4.90 -13.08 -8.75
N GLN A 79 4.98 -12.67 -10.02
CA GLN A 79 5.79 -11.51 -10.41
C GLN A 79 5.24 -10.19 -9.84
N ILE A 80 3.92 -10.02 -9.82
CA ILE A 80 3.26 -8.83 -9.23
C ILE A 80 3.53 -8.79 -7.73
N LYS A 81 3.33 -9.92 -7.04
CA LYS A 81 3.59 -10.05 -5.60
C LYS A 81 5.06 -9.79 -5.26
N ALA A 82 6.00 -10.37 -6.02
CA ALA A 82 7.42 -10.15 -5.81
C ALA A 82 7.80 -8.66 -5.97
N THR A 83 7.20 -7.97 -6.95
CA THR A 83 7.42 -6.53 -7.15
C THR A 83 6.89 -5.72 -5.98
N GLY A 84 5.65 -5.97 -5.55
CA GLY A 84 5.06 -5.31 -4.39
C GLY A 84 5.81 -5.60 -3.09
N ASN A 85 6.28 -6.84 -2.89
CA ASN A 85 7.10 -7.25 -1.76
C ASN A 85 8.40 -6.44 -1.70
N SER A 86 9.13 -6.39 -2.82
CA SER A 86 10.39 -5.64 -2.91
C SER A 86 10.20 -4.16 -2.60
N GLY A 87 9.13 -3.55 -3.14
CA GLY A 87 8.77 -2.16 -2.87
C GLY A 87 8.43 -1.93 -1.39
N ALA A 88 7.54 -2.75 -0.82
CA ALA A 88 7.12 -2.67 0.58
C ALA A 88 8.29 -2.83 1.55
N ARG A 89 9.18 -3.80 1.31
CA ARG A 89 10.40 -4.00 2.12
C ARG A 89 11.32 -2.80 2.03
N THR A 90 11.50 -2.23 0.85
CA THR A 90 12.36 -1.05 0.66
C THR A 90 11.83 0.13 1.46
N ALA A 91 10.54 0.45 1.33
CA ALA A 91 9.90 1.54 2.06
C ALA A 91 9.98 1.33 3.59
N ALA A 92 9.69 0.12 4.07
CA ALA A 92 9.78 -0.22 5.48
C ALA A 92 11.22 -0.11 6.02
N ASN A 93 12.20 -0.69 5.33
CA ASN A 93 13.60 -0.67 5.77
C ASN A 93 14.18 0.76 5.77
N ASN A 94 13.85 1.57 4.76
CA ASN A 94 14.27 2.97 4.71
C ASN A 94 13.67 3.77 5.87
N SER A 95 12.40 3.52 6.19
CA SER A 95 11.71 4.16 7.30
C SER A 95 12.32 3.76 8.64
N GLN A 96 12.53 2.45 8.88
CA GLN A 96 13.17 1.96 10.11
C GLN A 96 14.54 2.58 10.32
N SER A 97 15.37 2.57 9.28
CA SER A 97 16.72 3.13 9.33
C SER A 97 16.69 4.63 9.59
N GLY A 98 15.79 5.37 8.92
CA GLY A 98 15.61 6.80 9.11
C GLY A 98 15.20 7.15 10.54
N ILE A 99 14.16 6.49 11.07
CA ILE A 99 13.64 6.72 12.42
C ILE A 99 14.70 6.38 13.47
N THR A 100 15.40 5.26 13.30
CA THR A 100 16.49 4.84 14.19
C THR A 100 17.62 5.87 14.20
N ASN A 101 18.00 6.39 13.03
CA ASN A 101 19.03 7.42 12.92
C ASN A 101 18.59 8.73 13.57
N ALA A 102 17.36 9.19 13.34
CA ALA A 102 16.81 10.38 13.97
C ALA A 102 16.81 10.27 15.50
N LEU A 103 16.42 9.11 16.03
CA LEU A 103 16.47 8.82 17.46
C LEU A 103 17.89 8.85 18.02
N ASN A 104 18.86 8.29 17.29
CA ASN A 104 20.26 8.28 17.71
C ASN A 104 20.87 9.69 17.70
N THR A 105 20.58 10.51 16.68
CA THR A 105 20.99 11.92 16.65
C THR A 105 20.39 12.67 17.84
N TYR A 106 19.08 12.54 18.07
CA TYR A 106 18.43 13.21 19.19
C TYR A 106 19.04 12.83 20.55
N ARG A 107 19.44 11.57 20.74
CA ARG A 107 20.07 11.13 22.01
C ARG A 107 21.38 11.86 22.31
N GLY A 108 22.12 12.25 21.27
CA GLY A 108 23.35 13.03 21.38
C GLY A 108 23.06 14.51 21.63
N ASP A 109 22.21 15.11 20.80
CA ASP A 109 22.09 16.57 20.72
C ASP A 109 20.90 17.14 21.52
N ARG A 110 19.88 16.31 21.78
CA ARG A 110 18.64 16.66 22.50
C ARG A 110 17.89 17.85 21.89
N ASP A 111 18.01 18.02 20.58
CA ASP A 111 17.35 19.07 19.82
C ASP A 111 15.97 18.57 19.31
N ASP A 112 14.91 19.06 19.96
CA ASP A 112 13.53 18.73 19.62
C ASP A 112 13.15 19.20 18.20
N ASP A 113 13.63 20.37 17.77
CA ASP A 113 13.29 20.95 16.47
C ASP A 113 13.97 20.18 15.33
N GLU A 114 15.24 19.83 15.51
CA GLU A 114 15.95 18.98 14.55
C GLU A 114 15.31 17.58 14.46
N PHE A 115 14.91 16.99 15.59
CA PHE A 115 14.22 15.70 15.58
C PHE A 115 12.90 15.76 14.82
N ARG A 116 12.08 16.78 15.07
CA ARG A 116 10.82 17.00 14.34
C ARG A 116 11.07 17.12 12.83
N SER A 117 12.05 17.92 12.44
CA SER A 117 12.41 18.11 11.03
C SER A 117 12.85 16.81 10.36
N LYS A 118 13.68 16.00 11.03
CA LYS A 118 14.08 14.68 10.51
C LYS A 118 12.89 13.74 10.38
N MET A 119 12.03 13.68 11.39
CA MET A 119 10.85 12.81 11.38
C MET A 119 9.87 13.19 10.26
N GLU A 120 9.67 14.48 10.00
CA GLU A 120 8.90 14.97 8.86
C GLU A 120 9.55 14.58 7.51
N SER A 121 10.87 14.76 7.38
CA SER A 121 11.61 14.34 6.20
C SER A 121 11.50 12.83 5.94
N ILE A 122 11.55 12.02 7.01
CA ILE A 122 11.35 10.57 6.94
C ILE A 122 9.92 10.24 6.49
N SER A 123 8.91 10.94 7.01
CA SER A 123 7.51 10.77 6.59
C SER A 123 7.35 11.00 5.08
N ASN A 124 7.88 12.12 4.57
CA ASN A 124 7.81 12.46 3.14
C ASN A 124 8.54 11.41 2.28
N ARG A 125 9.73 10.98 2.70
CA ARG A 125 10.48 9.94 2.00
C ARG A 125 9.75 8.60 1.99
N ALA A 126 9.16 8.20 3.13
CA ALA A 126 8.40 6.97 3.23
C ALA A 126 7.18 7.00 2.29
N GLN A 127 6.45 8.11 2.25
CA GLN A 127 5.35 8.30 1.31
C GLN A 127 5.81 8.17 -0.15
N ASP A 128 6.92 8.80 -0.53
CA ASP A 128 7.52 8.68 -1.86
C ASP A 128 7.94 7.24 -2.20
N ASP A 129 8.52 6.53 -1.25
CA ASP A 129 8.92 5.13 -1.43
C ASP A 129 7.69 4.21 -1.60
N PHE A 130 6.60 4.45 -0.86
CA PHE A 130 5.33 3.75 -1.09
C PHE A 130 4.71 4.08 -2.44
N ARG A 131 4.78 5.36 -2.87
CA ARG A 131 4.31 5.77 -4.20
C ARG A 131 5.02 4.99 -5.31
N LYS A 132 6.35 4.90 -5.22
CA LYS A 132 7.18 4.11 -6.16
C LYS A 132 6.84 2.62 -6.10
N ALA A 133 6.58 2.07 -4.91
CA ALA A 133 6.20 0.67 -4.76
C ALA A 133 4.85 0.36 -5.42
N ILE A 134 3.85 1.23 -5.23
CA ILE A 134 2.55 1.15 -5.93
C ILE A 134 2.79 1.21 -7.43
N ASP A 135 3.52 2.23 -7.89
CA ASP A 135 3.76 2.46 -9.30
C ASP A 135 4.40 1.23 -9.98
N ALA A 136 5.47 0.69 -9.39
CA ALA A 136 6.13 -0.51 -9.90
C ALA A 136 5.21 -1.74 -9.92
N THR A 137 4.35 -1.90 -8.90
CA THR A 137 3.40 -3.02 -8.82
C THR A 137 2.36 -2.93 -9.94
N TYR A 138 1.84 -1.73 -10.19
CA TYR A 138 0.89 -1.46 -11.27
C TYR A 138 1.52 -1.63 -12.65
N ASP A 139 2.73 -1.10 -12.86
CA ASP A 139 3.47 -1.25 -14.11
C ASP A 139 3.74 -2.75 -14.39
N LYS A 140 4.11 -3.51 -13.36
CA LYS A 140 4.29 -4.96 -13.49
C LYS A 140 2.98 -5.66 -13.84
N ALA A 141 1.89 -5.33 -13.16
CA ALA A 141 0.59 -5.92 -13.42
C ALA A 141 0.11 -5.63 -14.85
N GLN A 142 0.26 -4.39 -15.33
CA GLN A 142 -0.05 -4.04 -16.72
C GLN A 142 0.85 -4.75 -17.72
N GLN A 143 2.11 -4.98 -17.40
CA GLN A 143 3.03 -5.71 -18.26
C GLN A 143 2.61 -7.18 -18.40
N VAL A 144 2.39 -7.88 -17.29
CA VAL A 144 2.12 -9.33 -17.31
C VAL A 144 0.69 -9.66 -17.74
N ALA A 145 -0.26 -8.75 -17.51
CA ALA A 145 -1.67 -8.97 -17.85
C ALA A 145 -1.98 -8.82 -19.36
N GLN A 146 -1.08 -8.23 -20.16
CA GLN A 146 -1.28 -8.03 -21.59
C GLN A 146 -1.46 -9.33 -22.38
N SER A 147 -0.83 -10.42 -21.93
CA SER A 147 -0.94 -11.74 -22.56
C SER A 147 -2.05 -12.60 -21.96
N LEU A 148 -2.76 -12.11 -20.94
CA LEU A 148 -3.78 -12.87 -20.23
C LEU A 148 -5.16 -12.70 -20.87
N SER A 149 -5.98 -13.73 -20.74
CA SER A 149 -7.41 -13.66 -21.08
C SER A 149 -8.15 -12.67 -20.16
N PRO A 150 -9.33 -12.14 -20.57
CA PRO A 150 -10.13 -11.24 -19.74
C PRO A 150 -10.44 -11.77 -18.34
N SER A 151 -10.73 -13.07 -18.18
CA SER A 151 -10.99 -13.67 -16.86
C SER A 151 -9.75 -13.66 -15.96
N GLN A 152 -8.57 -13.87 -16.52
CA GLN A 152 -7.28 -13.81 -15.82
C GLN A 152 -6.90 -12.37 -15.47
N GLN A 153 -7.21 -11.40 -16.33
CA GLN A 153 -7.06 -9.97 -16.03
C GLN A 153 -7.91 -9.55 -14.82
N ASN A 154 -9.11 -10.11 -14.66
CA ASN A 154 -9.95 -9.89 -13.47
C ASN A 154 -9.30 -10.43 -12.18
N ALA A 155 -8.59 -11.55 -12.25
CA ALA A 155 -7.84 -12.09 -11.12
C ALA A 155 -6.68 -11.17 -10.72
N VAL A 156 -5.99 -10.57 -11.71
CA VAL A 156 -4.95 -9.55 -11.48
C VAL A 156 -5.52 -8.31 -10.79
N ILE A 157 -6.67 -7.81 -11.23
CA ILE A 157 -7.33 -6.67 -10.56
C ILE A 157 -7.68 -7.03 -9.10
N SER A 158 -8.25 -8.22 -8.88
CA SER A 158 -8.59 -8.68 -7.53
C SER A 158 -7.36 -8.80 -6.61
N LEU A 159 -6.22 -9.24 -7.16
CA LEU A 159 -4.94 -9.24 -6.44
C LEU A 159 -4.54 -7.82 -6.05
N LEU A 160 -4.60 -6.85 -6.97
CA LEU A 160 -4.18 -5.47 -6.72
C LEU A 160 -4.98 -4.81 -5.60
N VAL A 161 -6.29 -5.01 -5.54
CA VAL A 161 -7.12 -4.50 -4.42
C VAL A 161 -6.60 -4.97 -3.05
N ASN A 162 -6.14 -6.22 -2.96
CA ASN A 162 -5.54 -6.76 -1.73
C ASN A 162 -4.16 -6.15 -1.46
N LEU A 163 -3.32 -6.01 -2.49
CA LEU A 163 -1.97 -5.44 -2.34
C LEU A 163 -2.00 -3.95 -1.97
N GLU A 164 -2.94 -3.19 -2.52
CA GLU A 164 -3.18 -1.78 -2.15
C GLU A 164 -3.51 -1.64 -0.68
N SER A 165 -4.44 -2.48 -0.19
CA SER A 165 -4.84 -2.49 1.21
C SER A 165 -3.66 -2.81 2.12
N ALA A 166 -2.79 -3.73 1.69
CA ALA A 166 -1.58 -4.07 2.43
C ALA A 166 -0.53 -2.95 2.45
N LEU A 167 -0.24 -2.35 1.29
CA LEU A 167 0.68 -1.20 1.19
C LEU A 167 0.19 -0.03 2.06
N GLN A 168 -1.10 0.26 2.01
CA GLN A 168 -1.72 1.28 2.86
C GLN A 168 -1.59 0.94 4.34
N ALA A 169 -1.85 -0.30 4.74
CA ALA A 169 -1.74 -0.71 6.14
C ALA A 169 -0.31 -0.54 6.67
N ILE A 170 0.70 -0.86 5.86
CA ILE A 170 2.11 -0.66 6.23
C ILE A 170 2.41 0.84 6.37
N TRP A 171 2.00 1.65 5.39
CA TRP A 171 2.17 3.10 5.43
C TRP A 171 1.54 3.71 6.68
N ASN A 172 0.29 3.37 6.99
CA ASN A 172 -0.42 3.88 8.16
C ASN A 172 0.32 3.56 9.47
N ASN A 173 0.85 2.35 9.61
CA ASN A 173 1.62 1.97 10.80
C ASN A 173 2.90 2.81 10.96
N ILE A 174 3.63 3.03 9.87
CA ILE A 174 4.86 3.84 9.87
C ILE A 174 4.53 5.31 10.17
N PHE A 175 3.51 5.85 9.50
CA PHE A 175 3.08 7.23 9.68
C PHE A 175 2.59 7.50 11.11
N SER A 176 1.82 6.58 11.70
CA SER A 176 1.40 6.68 13.10
C SER A 176 2.58 6.69 14.06
N LEU A 177 3.58 5.83 13.85
CA LEU A 177 4.81 5.84 14.65
C LEU A 177 5.52 7.20 14.57
N ILE A 178 5.63 7.77 13.37
CA ILE A 178 6.24 9.08 13.16
C ILE A 178 5.44 10.18 13.86
N LYS A 179 4.11 10.18 13.72
CA LYS A 179 3.24 11.16 14.38
C LYS A 179 3.33 11.07 15.89
N ASP A 180 3.36 9.87 16.46
CA ASP A 180 3.49 9.68 17.90
C ASP A 180 4.84 10.19 18.42
N ALA A 181 5.91 9.92 17.69
CA ALA A 181 7.24 10.43 18.00
C ALA A 181 7.31 11.96 18.01
N VAL A 182 6.69 12.60 17.03
CA VAL A 182 6.64 14.07 16.92
C VAL A 182 5.70 14.65 17.99
N ARG A 183 4.56 14.04 18.27
CA ARG A 183 3.57 14.58 19.22
C ARG A 183 4.11 14.65 20.65
N ASP A 184 4.81 13.61 21.10
CA ASP A 184 5.33 13.53 22.47
C ASP A 184 6.73 12.90 22.49
N ILE A 185 7.72 13.70 22.10
CA ILE A 185 9.14 13.31 21.99
C ILE A 185 9.63 12.69 23.31
N GLY A 186 9.31 13.34 24.44
CA GLY A 186 9.73 12.90 25.77
C GLY A 186 9.23 11.49 26.10
N LYS A 187 7.93 11.20 25.88
CA LYS A 187 7.40 9.85 26.09
C LYS A 187 7.92 8.84 25.06
N TYR A 188 8.02 9.24 23.80
CA TYR A 188 8.47 8.37 22.73
C TYR A 188 9.84 7.77 23.06
N ILE A 189 10.80 8.61 23.44
CA ILE A 189 12.20 8.20 23.63
C ILE A 189 12.41 7.24 24.79
N GLN A 190 11.54 7.28 25.81
CA GLN A 190 11.64 6.40 26.99
C GLN A 190 11.46 4.91 26.63
N GLY A 191 10.80 4.59 25.50
CA GLY A 191 10.62 3.21 25.01
C GLY A 191 10.92 3.02 23.52
N ALA A 192 11.46 4.03 22.84
CA ALA A 192 11.55 4.06 21.38
C ALA A 192 12.28 2.86 20.74
N PRO A 193 13.46 2.40 21.22
CA PRO A 193 14.19 1.33 20.51
C PRO A 193 13.39 0.03 20.39
N SER A 194 12.81 -0.45 21.49
CA SER A 194 11.99 -1.67 21.48
C SER A 194 10.72 -1.49 20.66
N ASN A 195 10.09 -0.31 20.74
CA ASN A 195 8.87 -0.02 19.99
C ASN A 195 9.10 0.03 18.47
N ILE A 196 10.25 0.57 18.04
CA ILE A 196 10.65 0.59 16.63
C ILE A 196 10.88 -0.83 16.15
N ASP A 197 11.74 -1.60 16.82
CA ASP A 197 12.11 -2.95 16.39
C ASP A 197 10.89 -3.89 16.36
N ASP A 198 10.03 -3.85 17.38
CA ASP A 198 8.80 -4.64 17.43
C ASP A 198 7.83 -4.29 16.30
N LEU A 199 7.66 -2.99 15.99
CA LEU A 199 6.79 -2.57 14.89
C LEU A 199 7.32 -3.08 13.56
N PHE A 200 8.61 -2.87 13.28
CA PHE A 200 9.19 -3.26 11.99
C PHE A 200 9.31 -4.79 11.85
N ALA A 201 9.46 -5.54 12.94
CA ALA A 201 9.31 -6.98 12.93
C ALA A 201 7.88 -7.41 12.55
N LYS A 202 6.85 -6.76 13.10
CA LYS A 202 5.44 -7.00 12.73
C LYS A 202 5.17 -6.65 11.27
N ILE A 203 5.70 -5.52 10.79
CA ILE A 203 5.61 -5.12 9.37
C ILE A 203 6.29 -6.16 8.47
N ALA A 204 7.49 -6.62 8.83
CA ALA A 204 8.21 -7.63 8.04
C ALA A 204 7.44 -8.96 7.98
N ALA A 205 6.83 -9.39 9.09
CA ALA A 205 5.97 -10.57 9.13
C ALA A 205 4.71 -10.38 8.29
N TYR A 206 4.08 -9.20 8.35
CA TYR A 206 2.90 -8.88 7.56
C TYR A 206 3.19 -8.87 6.06
N ILE A 207 4.29 -8.23 5.63
CA ILE A 207 4.75 -8.27 4.23
C ILE A 207 4.89 -9.72 3.75
N LYS A 208 5.55 -10.57 4.55
CA LYS A 208 5.72 -12.00 4.22
C LYS A 208 4.39 -12.76 4.11
N SER A 209 3.35 -12.35 4.84
CA SER A 209 2.05 -13.01 4.83
C SER A 209 1.18 -12.63 3.63
N VAL A 210 1.34 -11.41 3.09
CA VAL A 210 0.52 -10.88 1.99
C VAL A 210 1.14 -11.19 0.63
N PHE A 211 2.43 -10.91 0.50
CA PHE A 211 3.15 -11.00 -0.78
C PHE A 211 3.83 -12.35 -0.92
#